data_AF-A0AAW1V673-F1
#
_entry.id   AF-A0AAW1V673-F1
#
_cell.length_a   1.000
_cell.length_b   1.000
_cell.length_c   1.000
_cell.angle_alpha   90.00
_cell.angle_beta   90.00
_cell.angle_gamma   90.00
#
_symmetry.space_group_name_H-M   'P 1'
#
loop_
_entity.id
_entity.type
_entity.pdbx_description
1 polymer ?
#
loop_
_entity_poly.entity_id
_entity_poly.type
_entity_poly.pdbx_seq_one_letter_code
_entity_poly.pdbx_strand_id
1 'polypeptide(L)'
;MSLNNLTIIHRMKMKQILLSAVIVLFFSHVSCEINKDDILVFTVATEETDGYQRYQLSAKEFGIKPIVLGFGQEWKGGDILRQPAGGWKVNLLKKALEEYKGQEKVILFTDSYDVLFLNNLDAIVNTFKTMDSKVVFGAEAYAWPKPELAEKYPVVTEGKRFLNSGLYIGYLEQVLELLNRDHIEDTEDDQLFFTKAYLDEEFRTKIGMQLDHKSEIFMNLNGAENEIEIAKLESKETERYRLKNVITHTEPMIIHGNGPSKRTTLNYIGNYLPNAWNSKKDAYTVNLVNSNCQQ
;
A
#
# COMPACT_ATOMS: atom_id res chain seq x y z
N MET A 1 -46.99 -6.96 58.41
CA MET A 1 -46.16 -6.30 57.38
C MET A 1 -45.52 -7.39 56.54
N SER A 2 -46.11 -7.66 55.39
CA SER A 2 -45.88 -8.87 54.59
C SER A 2 -44.60 -8.77 53.76
N LEU A 3 -43.78 -9.84 53.78
CA LEU A 3 -42.57 -10.04 52.97
C LEU A 3 -42.77 -9.78 51.47
N ASN A 4 -44.01 -9.71 50.97
CA ASN A 4 -44.30 -9.51 49.55
C ASN A 4 -43.98 -8.11 49.02
N ASN A 5 -43.98 -7.07 49.87
CA ASN A 5 -43.70 -5.70 49.40
C ASN A 5 -42.21 -5.42 49.20
N LEU A 6 -41.31 -6.13 49.90
CA LEU A 6 -39.87 -5.95 49.75
C LEU A 6 -39.36 -6.53 48.42
N THR A 7 -39.95 -7.64 47.98
CA THR A 7 -39.58 -8.35 46.74
C THR A 7 -39.96 -7.59 45.48
N ILE A 8 -41.05 -6.81 45.53
CA ILE A 8 -41.54 -6.00 44.40
C ILE A 8 -40.64 -4.76 44.20
N ILE A 9 -40.27 -4.08 45.28
CA ILE A 9 -39.39 -2.90 45.22
C ILE A 9 -37.97 -3.28 44.75
N HIS A 10 -37.46 -4.46 45.15
CA HIS A 10 -36.17 -4.96 44.67
C HIS A 10 -36.19 -5.33 43.18
N ARG A 11 -37.29 -5.93 42.68
CA ARG A 11 -37.46 -6.24 41.25
C ARG A 11 -37.60 -4.99 40.38
N MET A 12 -38.22 -3.92 40.89
CA MET A 12 -38.35 -2.65 40.15
C MET A 12 -37.00 -1.90 40.05
N LYS A 13 -36.22 -1.84 41.14
CA LYS A 13 -34.88 -1.23 41.11
C LYS A 13 -33.90 -1.99 40.22
N MET A 14 -33.92 -3.33 40.21
CA MET A 14 -33.07 -4.11 39.30
C MET A 14 -33.46 -3.96 37.84
N LYS A 15 -34.76 -3.83 37.50
CA LYS A 15 -35.18 -3.56 36.12
C LYS A 15 -34.77 -2.16 35.63
N GLN A 16 -34.79 -1.15 36.50
CA GLN A 16 -34.32 0.19 36.15
C GLN A 16 -32.80 0.26 35.99
N ILE A 17 -32.03 -0.48 36.79
CA ILE A 17 -30.57 -0.57 36.65
C ILE A 17 -30.16 -1.41 35.42
N LEU A 18 -30.92 -2.46 35.08
CA LEU A 18 -30.71 -3.19 33.82
C LEU A 18 -31.05 -2.33 32.59
N LEU A 19 -32.09 -1.49 32.68
CA LEU A 19 -32.49 -0.64 31.55
C LEU A 19 -31.50 0.52 31.31
N SER A 20 -30.85 1.03 32.36
CA SER A 20 -29.75 2.00 32.20
C SER A 20 -28.40 1.35 31.84
N ALA A 21 -28.17 0.08 32.17
CA ALA A 21 -26.98 -0.65 31.75
C ALA A 21 -27.02 -1.10 30.27
N VAL A 22 -28.21 -1.24 29.68
CA VAL A 22 -28.38 -1.60 28.26
C VAL A 22 -28.23 -0.37 27.31
N ILE A 23 -28.21 0.85 27.85
CA ILE A 23 -28.09 2.09 27.06
C ILE A 23 -26.64 2.54 26.86
N VAL A 24 -25.64 1.88 27.49
CA VAL A 24 -24.24 2.38 27.51
C VAL A 24 -23.32 1.81 26.42
N LEU A 25 -23.74 0.85 25.57
CA LEU A 25 -22.83 0.26 24.57
C LEU A 25 -23.43 0.12 23.16
N PHE A 26 -24.22 1.11 22.74
CA PHE A 26 -24.37 1.44 21.32
C PHE A 26 -23.69 2.78 21.05
N PHE A 27 -22.39 2.86 21.34
CA PHE A 27 -21.54 3.63 20.43
C PHE A 27 -21.57 2.84 19.13
N SER A 28 -22.53 3.18 18.26
CA SER A 28 -22.34 2.95 16.84
C SER A 28 -20.99 3.58 16.52
N HIS A 29 -19.96 2.75 16.40
CA HIS A 29 -18.86 3.07 15.52
C HIS A 29 -19.54 3.34 14.19
N VAL A 30 -19.76 4.62 13.90
CA VAL A 30 -19.88 5.08 12.53
C VAL A 30 -18.50 4.77 11.97
N SER A 31 -18.30 3.51 11.59
CA SER A 31 -17.24 3.17 10.65
C SER A 31 -17.62 3.99 9.43
N CYS A 32 -16.88 5.08 9.22
CA CYS A 32 -16.94 5.79 7.96
C CYS A 32 -16.52 4.75 6.91
N GLU A 33 -17.50 4.11 6.30
CA GLU A 33 -17.30 3.31 5.10
C GLU A 33 -16.81 4.31 4.07
N ILE A 34 -15.53 4.23 3.77
CA ILE A 34 -14.91 5.03 2.72
C ILE A 34 -15.53 4.47 1.43
N ASN A 35 -16.26 5.30 0.70
CA ASN A 35 -16.75 4.88 -0.60
C ASN A 35 -15.53 4.65 -1.51
N LYS A 36 -15.61 3.70 -2.45
CA LYS A 36 -14.53 3.50 -3.43
C LYS A 36 -14.16 4.78 -4.17
N ASP A 37 -15.13 5.68 -4.35
CA ASP A 37 -14.94 7.01 -4.94
C ASP A 37 -14.07 7.96 -4.10
N ASP A 38 -13.79 7.60 -2.85
CA ASP A 38 -12.92 8.33 -1.93
C ASP A 38 -11.48 7.82 -1.91
N ILE A 39 -11.18 6.76 -2.65
CA ILE A 39 -9.84 6.18 -2.76
C ILE A 39 -9.25 6.56 -4.10
N LEU A 40 -8.15 7.31 -4.08
CA LEU A 40 -7.42 7.72 -5.28
C LEU A 40 -6.10 6.98 -5.34
N VAL A 41 -5.90 6.22 -6.43
CA VAL A 41 -4.64 5.52 -6.69
C VAL A 41 -3.83 6.34 -7.68
N PHE A 42 -2.63 6.77 -7.31
CA PHE A 42 -1.72 7.50 -8.18
C PHE A 42 -0.49 6.67 -8.52
N THR A 43 -0.01 6.84 -9.75
CA THR A 43 1.27 6.30 -10.18
C THR A 43 1.95 7.24 -11.16
N VAL A 44 3.24 7.03 -11.40
CA VAL A 44 4.00 7.77 -12.41
C VAL A 44 4.45 6.79 -13.49
N ALA A 45 4.19 7.15 -14.75
CA ALA A 45 4.70 6.44 -15.92
C ALA A 45 4.84 7.44 -17.06
N THR A 46 5.95 7.39 -17.79
CA THR A 46 6.23 8.26 -18.94
C THR A 46 5.89 7.61 -20.27
N GLU A 47 5.93 6.28 -20.34
CA GLU A 47 5.71 5.51 -21.57
C GLU A 47 5.06 4.15 -21.28
N GLU A 48 4.57 3.51 -22.33
CA GLU A 48 3.91 2.21 -22.26
C GLU A 48 4.95 1.07 -22.36
N THR A 49 5.53 0.70 -21.22
CA THR A 49 6.46 -0.45 -21.12
C THR A 49 5.72 -1.75 -20.81
N ASP A 50 6.35 -2.92 -21.03
CA ASP A 50 5.82 -4.21 -20.60
C ASP A 50 5.52 -4.25 -19.09
N GLY A 51 6.37 -3.61 -18.29
CA GLY A 51 6.19 -3.47 -16.85
C GLY A 51 4.95 -2.66 -16.49
N TYR A 52 4.73 -1.56 -17.21
CA TYR A 52 3.53 -0.73 -17.08
C TYR A 52 2.26 -1.47 -17.51
N GLN A 53 2.30 -2.21 -18.62
CA GLN A 53 1.17 -3.02 -19.07
C GLN A 53 0.82 -4.10 -18.04
N ARG A 54 1.82 -4.79 -17.47
CA ARG A 54 1.61 -5.75 -16.38
C ARG A 54 0.96 -5.11 -15.16
N TYR A 55 1.43 -3.93 -14.76
CA TYR A 55 0.83 -3.14 -13.69
C TYR A 55 -0.65 -2.85 -13.97
N GLN A 56 -0.97 -2.31 -15.15
CA GLN A 56 -2.34 -2.01 -15.57
C GLN A 56 -3.24 -3.26 -15.59
N LEU A 57 -2.74 -4.39 -16.11
CA LEU A 57 -3.48 -5.65 -16.13
C LEU A 57 -3.80 -6.14 -14.73
N SER A 58 -2.84 -6.07 -13.80
CA SER A 58 -3.06 -6.44 -12.40
C SER A 58 -4.04 -5.51 -11.69
N ALA A 59 -3.96 -4.20 -11.92
CA ALA A 59 -4.91 -3.24 -11.38
C ALA A 59 -6.34 -3.51 -11.88
N LYS A 60 -6.48 -3.76 -13.19
CA LYS A 60 -7.76 -4.06 -13.84
C LYS A 60 -8.42 -5.32 -13.28
N GLU A 61 -7.65 -6.36 -12.97
CA GLU A 61 -8.15 -7.60 -12.35
C GLU A 61 -8.94 -7.32 -11.05
N PHE A 62 -8.50 -6.32 -10.29
CA PHE A 62 -9.13 -5.93 -9.03
C PHE A 62 -10.04 -4.69 -9.14
N GLY A 63 -10.36 -4.26 -10.37
CA GLY A 63 -11.20 -3.08 -10.61
C GLY A 63 -10.54 -1.76 -10.22
N ILE A 64 -9.23 -1.74 -10.07
CA ILE A 64 -8.45 -0.55 -9.69
C ILE A 64 -8.17 0.28 -10.95
N LYS A 65 -8.37 1.60 -10.86
CA LYS A 65 -8.12 2.55 -11.95
C LYS A 65 -7.13 3.62 -11.50
N PRO A 66 -5.81 3.39 -11.66
CA PRO A 66 -4.80 4.37 -11.29
C PRO A 66 -4.86 5.64 -12.15
N ILE A 67 -4.68 6.79 -11.51
CA ILE A 67 -4.40 8.08 -12.14
C ILE A 67 -2.92 8.12 -12.46
N VAL A 68 -2.60 8.20 -13.75
CA VAL A 68 -1.23 8.07 -14.26
C VAL A 68 -0.67 9.45 -14.54
N LEU A 69 0.39 9.82 -13.82
CA LEU A 69 1.05 11.10 -13.93
C LEU A 69 2.27 10.99 -14.87
N GLY A 70 2.50 12.03 -15.67
CA GLY A 70 3.69 12.13 -16.53
C GLY A 70 3.63 11.36 -17.85
N PHE A 71 2.51 10.72 -18.19
CA PHE A 71 2.41 9.89 -19.40
C PHE A 71 2.62 10.71 -20.69
N GLY A 72 3.48 10.21 -21.57
CA GLY A 72 3.90 10.89 -22.80
C GLY A 72 4.87 12.06 -22.60
N GLN A 73 5.31 12.34 -21.37
CA GLN A 73 6.30 13.38 -21.08
C GLN A 73 7.70 12.78 -20.96
N GLU A 74 8.72 13.56 -21.31
CA GLU A 74 10.11 13.20 -21.06
C GLU A 74 10.39 13.10 -19.56
N TRP A 75 11.12 12.06 -19.16
CA TRP A 75 11.48 11.81 -17.77
C TRP A 75 12.46 12.87 -17.24
N LYS A 76 12.06 13.60 -16.18
CA LYS A 76 12.89 14.65 -15.55
C LYS A 76 13.55 14.24 -14.24
N GLY A 77 13.25 13.05 -13.73
CA GLY A 77 13.64 12.66 -12.38
C GLY A 77 15.05 12.08 -12.26
N GLY A 78 15.97 12.36 -13.18
CA GLY A 78 17.36 11.87 -13.14
C GLY A 78 17.54 10.38 -13.48
N ASP A 79 18.78 9.88 -13.42
CA ASP A 79 19.12 8.48 -13.75
C ASP A 79 18.88 7.54 -12.55
N ILE A 80 17.62 7.17 -12.30
CA ILE A 80 17.21 6.28 -11.20
C ILE A 80 17.95 4.93 -11.24
N LEU A 81 18.37 4.47 -12.43
CA LEU A 81 19.04 3.17 -12.56
C LEU A 81 20.47 3.17 -12.05
N ARG A 82 21.11 4.34 -11.93
CA ARG A 82 22.52 4.47 -11.56
C ARG A 82 22.76 5.21 -10.27
N GLN A 83 21.85 6.10 -9.87
CA GLN A 83 22.04 6.95 -8.71
C GLN A 83 20.70 7.32 -8.02
N PRO A 84 20.76 7.75 -6.76
CA PRO A 84 19.59 8.29 -6.05
C PRO A 84 18.94 9.43 -6.84
N ALA A 85 17.63 9.32 -7.10
CA ALA A 85 16.88 10.20 -7.99
C ALA A 85 15.36 9.96 -7.84
N GLY A 86 14.52 10.57 -8.67
CA GLY A 86 13.07 10.32 -8.70
C GLY A 86 12.19 11.40 -8.05
N GLY A 87 12.76 12.51 -7.60
CA GLY A 87 12.06 13.63 -6.96
C GLY A 87 10.95 14.24 -7.82
N TRP A 88 11.05 14.14 -9.14
CA TRP A 88 9.99 14.55 -10.05
C TRP A 88 8.66 13.84 -9.78
N LYS A 89 8.68 12.58 -9.31
CA LYS A 89 7.46 11.86 -8.91
C LYS A 89 6.75 12.58 -7.76
N VAL A 90 7.50 13.06 -6.79
CA VAL A 90 7.00 13.83 -5.64
C VAL A 90 6.35 15.13 -6.12
N ASN A 91 7.02 15.86 -7.03
CA ASN A 91 6.50 17.11 -7.58
C ASN A 91 5.25 16.91 -8.44
N LEU A 92 5.19 15.84 -9.25
CA LEU A 92 4.01 15.48 -10.03
C LEU A 92 2.83 15.16 -9.12
N LEU A 93 3.04 14.31 -8.10
CA LEU A 93 1.98 13.95 -7.16
C LEU A 93 1.49 15.17 -6.39
N LYS A 94 2.43 15.97 -5.85
CA LYS A 94 2.11 17.20 -5.12
C LYS A 94 1.21 18.11 -5.94
N LYS A 95 1.54 18.34 -7.22
CA LYS A 95 0.73 19.14 -8.14
C LYS A 95 -0.65 18.52 -8.39
N ALA A 96 -0.73 17.20 -8.56
CA ALA A 96 -1.99 16.51 -8.81
C ALA A 96 -2.92 16.61 -7.59
N LEU A 97 -2.40 16.47 -6.37
CA LEU A 97 -3.22 16.48 -5.15
C LEU A 97 -3.81 17.87 -4.81
N GLU A 98 -3.34 18.94 -5.45
CA GLU A 98 -3.91 20.29 -5.29
C GLU A 98 -5.40 20.35 -5.62
N GLU A 99 -5.88 19.60 -6.62
CA GLU A 99 -7.29 19.61 -7.04
C GLU A 99 -8.23 18.96 -6.02
N TYR A 100 -7.68 18.18 -5.09
CA TYR A 100 -8.44 17.47 -4.06
C TYR A 100 -8.43 18.17 -2.69
N LYS A 101 -7.72 19.30 -2.55
CA LYS A 101 -7.61 20.01 -1.27
C LYS A 101 -8.97 20.28 -0.62
N GLY A 102 -9.08 19.95 0.67
CA GLY A 102 -10.30 20.09 1.45
C GLY A 102 -11.31 18.95 1.28
N GLN A 103 -11.00 17.91 0.50
CA GLN A 103 -11.82 16.71 0.40
C GLN A 103 -11.32 15.61 1.36
N GLU A 104 -12.23 14.75 1.81
CA GLU A 104 -11.90 13.55 2.57
C GLU A 104 -11.57 12.41 1.59
N LYS A 105 -10.28 12.22 1.29
CA LYS A 105 -9.80 11.18 0.37
C LYS A 105 -8.67 10.36 1.00
N VAL A 106 -8.55 9.11 0.59
CA VAL A 106 -7.40 8.24 0.84
C VAL A 106 -6.58 8.13 -0.43
N ILE A 107 -5.29 8.39 -0.32
CA ILE A 107 -4.33 8.40 -1.41
C ILE A 107 -3.47 7.15 -1.29
N LEU A 108 -3.48 6.31 -2.32
CA LEU A 108 -2.54 5.21 -2.50
C LEU A 108 -1.59 5.59 -3.63
N PHE A 109 -0.32 5.80 -3.32
CA PHE A 109 0.72 5.98 -4.33
C PHE A 109 1.46 4.66 -4.55
N THR A 110 1.69 4.33 -5.81
CA THR A 110 2.58 3.24 -6.19
C THR A 110 3.50 3.65 -7.33
N ASP A 111 4.72 3.11 -7.36
CA ASP A 111 5.46 2.97 -8.61
C ASP A 111 4.65 2.09 -9.59
N SER A 112 5.06 2.04 -10.86
CA SER A 112 4.32 1.32 -11.91
C SER A 112 5.12 0.19 -12.54
N TYR A 113 6.30 0.48 -13.08
CA TYR A 113 7.04 -0.43 -13.96
C TYR A 113 7.47 -1.76 -13.32
N ASP A 114 7.50 -1.83 -12.00
CA ASP A 114 7.89 -2.97 -11.18
C ASP A 114 6.92 -3.19 -10.01
N VAL A 115 5.65 -2.82 -10.18
CA VAL A 115 4.59 -3.05 -9.19
C VAL A 115 3.51 -4.00 -9.73
N LEU A 116 2.95 -4.82 -8.84
CA LEU A 116 1.85 -5.74 -9.13
C LEU A 116 0.80 -5.70 -8.01
N PHE A 117 -0.47 -5.50 -8.37
CA PHE A 117 -1.59 -5.65 -7.43
C PHE A 117 -1.98 -7.11 -7.27
N LEU A 118 -2.26 -7.52 -6.04
CA LEU A 118 -2.72 -8.86 -5.65
C LEU A 118 -4.08 -8.86 -4.96
N ASN A 119 -4.66 -7.68 -4.69
CA ASN A 119 -5.96 -7.56 -4.05
C ASN A 119 -6.68 -6.26 -4.44
N ASN A 120 -7.94 -6.13 -4.04
CA ASN A 120 -8.77 -4.96 -4.28
C ASN A 120 -8.56 -3.86 -3.24
N LEU A 121 -9.06 -2.65 -3.55
CA LEU A 121 -8.92 -1.48 -2.68
C LEU A 121 -9.65 -1.62 -1.33
N ASP A 122 -10.75 -2.38 -1.27
CA ASP A 122 -11.48 -2.59 -0.02
C ASP A 122 -10.59 -3.31 0.99
N ALA A 123 -9.91 -4.37 0.56
CA ALA A 123 -8.96 -5.10 1.39
C ALA A 123 -7.78 -4.21 1.82
N ILE A 124 -7.19 -3.48 0.87
CA ILE A 124 -6.04 -2.59 1.12
C ILE A 124 -6.39 -1.52 2.15
N VAL A 125 -7.51 -0.82 1.97
CA VAL A 125 -7.94 0.26 2.87
C VAL A 125 -8.39 -0.26 4.22
N ASN A 126 -9.04 -1.43 4.28
CA ASN A 126 -9.42 -2.03 5.55
C ASN A 126 -8.18 -2.40 6.38
N THR A 127 -7.15 -3.00 5.77
CA THR A 127 -5.89 -3.26 6.46
C THR A 127 -5.21 -1.96 6.89
N PHE A 128 -5.14 -0.94 6.03
CA PHE A 128 -4.61 0.38 6.39
C PHE A 128 -5.31 0.98 7.62
N LYS A 129 -6.64 0.89 7.69
CA LYS A 129 -7.41 1.35 8.85
C LYS A 129 -7.07 0.58 10.14
N THR A 130 -6.80 -0.72 10.04
CA THR A 130 -6.44 -1.53 11.22
C THR A 130 -5.05 -1.22 11.77
N MET A 131 -4.17 -0.59 10.99
CA MET A 131 -2.84 -0.17 11.45
C MET A 131 -2.87 1.07 12.36
N ASP A 132 -4.04 1.71 12.54
CA ASP A 132 -4.22 2.93 13.34
C ASP A 132 -3.19 4.03 13.02
N SER A 133 -2.88 4.15 11.73
CA SER A 133 -1.93 5.11 11.18
C SER A 133 -2.64 6.11 10.29
N LYS A 134 -2.00 7.25 10.02
CA LYS A 134 -2.51 8.24 9.07
C LYS A 134 -1.79 8.17 7.73
N VAL A 135 -0.53 7.74 7.73
CA VAL A 135 0.26 7.47 6.52
C VAL A 135 1.12 6.23 6.77
N VAL A 136 1.07 5.26 5.86
CA VAL A 136 1.85 4.02 5.92
C VAL A 136 2.70 3.89 4.66
N PHE A 137 4.00 3.71 4.84
CA PHE A 137 4.95 3.41 3.76
C PHE A 137 5.30 1.92 3.74
N GLY A 138 5.67 1.40 2.58
CA GLY A 138 6.31 0.10 2.48
C GLY A 138 7.63 0.08 3.26
N ALA A 139 7.91 -1.03 3.94
CA ALA A 139 9.19 -1.23 4.62
C ALA A 139 10.11 -2.16 3.81
N GLU A 140 11.42 -1.97 3.90
CA GLU A 140 12.44 -2.78 3.23
C GLU A 140 13.61 -3.15 4.14
N ALA A 141 14.47 -4.05 3.65
CA ALA A 141 15.59 -4.63 4.41
C ALA A 141 16.79 -3.69 4.52
N TYR A 142 16.94 -2.73 3.59
CA TYR A 142 18.14 -1.91 3.48
C TYR A 142 17.85 -0.43 3.73
N ALA A 143 18.73 0.23 4.49
CA ALA A 143 18.72 1.67 4.62
C ALA A 143 19.39 2.28 3.37
N TRP A 144 18.58 2.70 2.41
CA TRP A 144 19.02 3.34 1.16
C TRP A 144 18.40 4.74 1.03
N PRO A 145 19.07 5.72 0.41
CA PRO A 145 20.42 5.67 -0.18
C PRO A 145 21.57 5.90 0.81
N LYS A 146 21.27 6.26 2.07
CA LYS A 146 22.25 6.59 3.12
C LYS A 146 22.24 5.58 4.27
N PRO A 147 23.08 4.53 4.23
CA PRO A 147 23.11 3.50 5.27
C PRO A 147 23.42 4.04 6.66
N GLU A 148 24.15 5.16 6.75
CA GLU A 148 24.46 5.84 8.02
C GLU A 148 23.20 6.33 8.76
N LEU A 149 22.06 6.47 8.07
CA LEU A 149 20.80 6.85 8.70
C LEU A 149 20.12 5.68 9.42
N ALA A 150 20.58 4.44 9.22
CA ALA A 150 19.99 3.24 9.83
C ALA A 150 19.93 3.31 11.36
N GLU A 151 20.91 3.94 12.00
CA GLU A 151 20.97 4.11 13.46
C GLU A 151 19.85 4.99 14.00
N LYS A 152 19.34 5.93 13.19
CA LYS A 152 18.28 6.87 13.58
C LYS A 152 16.87 6.27 13.47
N TYR A 153 16.71 5.16 12.75
CA TYR A 153 15.41 4.49 12.65
C TYR A 153 15.02 3.91 14.02
N PRO A 154 13.73 3.88 14.38
CA PRO A 154 13.27 3.11 15.52
C PRO A 154 13.71 1.66 15.43
N VAL A 155 14.00 1.05 16.59
CA VAL A 155 14.28 -0.38 16.65
C VAL A 155 12.98 -1.14 16.46
N VAL A 156 12.98 -2.13 15.57
CA VAL A 156 11.85 -3.03 15.34
C VAL A 156 12.25 -4.44 15.73
N THR A 157 11.35 -5.14 16.43
CA THR A 157 11.59 -6.52 16.90
C THR A 157 11.28 -7.56 15.83
N GLU A 158 10.40 -7.22 14.89
CA GLU A 158 9.90 -8.12 13.87
C GLU A 158 9.68 -7.33 12.57
N GLY A 159 10.02 -7.94 11.44
CA GLY A 159 9.79 -7.36 10.13
C GLY A 159 10.92 -6.44 9.63
N LYS A 160 10.59 -5.67 8.59
CA LYS A 160 11.51 -4.78 7.87
C LYS A 160 11.58 -3.42 8.54
N ARG A 161 12.77 -2.81 8.61
CA ARG A 161 13.01 -1.62 9.46
C ARG A 161 12.97 -0.30 8.71
N PHE A 162 13.33 -0.29 7.43
CA PHE A 162 13.65 0.95 6.71
C PHE A 162 12.54 1.31 5.72
N LEU A 163 12.39 2.60 5.44
CA LEU A 163 11.37 3.12 4.54
C LEU A 163 11.72 2.82 3.08
N ASN A 164 10.72 2.44 2.29
CA ASN A 164 10.75 2.43 0.83
C ASN A 164 9.71 3.42 0.28
N SER A 165 10.09 4.30 -0.65
CA SER A 165 9.21 5.34 -1.20
C SER A 165 8.31 4.85 -2.34
N GLY A 166 8.55 3.66 -2.88
CA GLY A 166 7.82 3.17 -4.06
C GLY A 166 6.35 2.85 -3.79
N LEU A 167 5.97 2.63 -2.53
CA LEU A 167 4.61 2.29 -2.14
C LEU A 167 4.22 3.00 -0.83
N TYR A 168 3.12 3.75 -0.83
CA TYR A 168 2.55 4.29 0.40
C TYR A 168 1.06 4.60 0.28
N ILE A 169 0.36 4.58 1.41
CA ILE A 169 -1.05 4.91 1.53
C ILE A 169 -1.25 5.90 2.69
N GLY A 170 -2.13 6.88 2.53
CA GLY A 170 -2.44 7.80 3.61
C GLY A 170 -3.67 8.65 3.33
N TYR A 171 -4.16 9.33 4.35
CA TYR A 171 -5.20 10.33 4.18
C TYR A 171 -4.66 11.58 3.46
N LEU A 172 -5.46 12.18 2.59
CA LEU A 172 -5.05 13.28 1.72
C LEU A 172 -4.39 14.44 2.46
N GLU A 173 -4.96 14.86 3.59
CA GLU A 173 -4.42 15.97 4.39
C GLU A 173 -2.99 15.68 4.86
N GLN A 174 -2.75 14.49 5.41
CA GLN A 174 -1.43 14.11 5.92
C GLN A 174 -0.43 13.83 4.79
N VAL A 175 -0.88 13.30 3.66
CA VAL A 175 -0.03 13.16 2.45
C VAL A 175 0.36 14.53 1.91
N LEU A 176 -0.57 15.49 1.82
CA LEU A 176 -0.26 16.86 1.42
C LEU A 176 0.70 17.54 2.39
N GLU A 177 0.50 17.38 3.70
CA GLU A 177 1.42 17.92 4.72
C GLU A 177 2.83 17.32 4.56
N LEU A 178 2.94 16.01 4.32
CA LEU A 178 4.20 15.33 4.04
C LEU A 178 4.90 15.85 2.78
N LEU A 179 4.18 15.99 1.67
CA LEU A 179 4.73 16.49 0.40
C LEU A 179 5.06 18.00 0.43
N ASN A 180 4.45 18.75 1.36
CA ASN A 180 4.71 20.17 1.57
C ASN A 180 5.76 20.46 2.65
N ARG A 181 6.27 19.43 3.34
CA ARG A 181 7.26 19.58 4.40
C ARG A 181 8.50 20.33 3.94
N ASP A 182 9.08 19.90 2.82
CA ASP A 182 10.32 20.42 2.27
C ASP A 182 10.22 20.58 0.74
N HIS A 183 11.13 21.38 0.18
CA HIS A 183 11.32 21.45 -1.28
C HIS A 183 12.17 20.27 -1.76
N ILE A 184 11.86 19.75 -2.95
CA ILE A 184 12.63 18.71 -3.63
C ILE A 184 12.78 19.06 -5.11
N GLU A 185 14.00 19.07 -5.62
CA GLU A 185 14.27 19.22 -7.05
C GLU A 185 13.89 17.96 -7.81
N ASP A 186 13.55 18.10 -9.10
CA ASP A 186 13.11 16.96 -9.92
C ASP A 186 14.12 15.80 -9.92
N THR A 187 15.42 16.12 -9.92
CA THR A 187 16.50 15.12 -9.96
C THR A 187 16.95 14.59 -8.60
N GLU A 188 16.44 15.15 -7.49
CA GLU A 188 16.79 14.67 -6.15
C GLU A 188 16.13 13.32 -5.86
N ASP A 189 16.54 12.68 -4.77
CA ASP A 189 16.09 11.35 -4.38
C ASP A 189 14.79 11.39 -3.58
N ASP A 190 13.75 10.73 -4.08
CA ASP A 190 12.44 10.66 -3.42
C ASP A 190 12.52 9.85 -2.12
N GLN A 191 13.26 8.74 -2.10
CA GLN A 191 13.43 7.90 -0.91
C GLN A 191 14.10 8.65 0.25
N LEU A 192 15.14 9.44 -0.02
CA LEU A 192 15.83 10.25 0.96
C LEU A 192 14.94 11.39 1.48
N PHE A 193 14.11 11.99 0.63
CA PHE A 193 13.13 12.99 1.04
C PHE A 193 12.16 12.43 2.09
N PHE A 194 11.52 11.30 1.81
CA PHE A 194 10.61 10.66 2.76
C PHE A 194 11.33 10.10 3.99
N THR A 195 12.56 9.59 3.83
CA THR A 195 13.39 9.12 4.95
C THR A 195 13.69 10.25 5.93
N LYS A 196 14.08 11.45 5.45
CA LYS A 196 14.32 12.60 6.32
C LYS A 196 13.06 12.98 7.10
N ALA A 197 11.89 12.94 6.46
CA ALA A 197 10.61 13.21 7.11
C ALA A 197 10.26 12.16 8.19
N TYR A 198 10.52 10.88 7.92
CA TYR A 198 10.26 9.79 8.87
C TYR A 198 11.19 9.81 10.09
N LEU A 199 12.45 10.22 9.89
CA LEU A 199 13.46 10.24 10.94
C LEU A 199 13.31 11.44 11.91
N ASP A 200 12.55 12.45 11.52
CA ASP A 200 12.12 13.51 12.41
C ASP A 200 10.96 13.00 13.28
N GLU A 201 11.25 12.70 14.53
CA GLU A 201 10.30 12.10 15.46
C GLU A 201 9.08 13.01 15.74
N GLU A 202 9.28 14.32 15.86
CA GLU A 202 8.21 15.27 16.13
C GLU A 202 7.23 15.29 14.95
N PHE A 203 7.78 15.41 13.74
CA PHE A 203 6.96 15.41 12.54
C PHE A 203 6.30 14.06 12.29
N ARG A 204 7.04 12.94 12.38
CA ARG A 204 6.52 11.58 12.21
C ARG A 204 5.32 11.34 13.12
N THR A 205 5.43 11.75 14.39
CA THR A 205 4.36 11.60 15.38
C THR A 205 3.17 12.51 15.05
N LYS A 206 3.44 13.77 14.67
CA LYS A 206 2.40 14.74 14.30
C LYS A 206 1.53 14.26 13.14
N ILE A 207 2.14 13.79 12.06
CA ILE A 207 1.41 13.34 10.86
C ILE A 207 0.96 11.89 10.95
N GLY A 208 1.30 11.16 12.02
CA GLY A 208 0.94 9.76 12.20
C GLY A 208 1.52 8.84 11.13
N MET A 209 2.83 8.95 10.86
CA MET A 209 3.53 8.17 9.84
C MET A 209 4.11 6.87 10.42
N GLN A 210 3.85 5.75 9.74
CA GLN A 210 4.33 4.41 10.11
C GLN A 210 4.89 3.68 8.88
N LEU A 211 5.61 2.58 9.12
CA LEU A 211 6.05 1.67 8.07
C LEU A 211 5.33 0.33 8.21
N ASP A 212 5.01 -0.30 7.09
CA ASP A 212 4.46 -1.65 7.02
C ASP A 212 5.56 -2.69 7.26
N HIS A 213 5.99 -2.79 8.51
CA HIS A 213 7.10 -3.66 8.93
C HIS A 213 6.86 -5.12 8.59
N LYS A 214 5.60 -5.59 8.66
CA LYS A 214 5.24 -7.01 8.47
C LYS A 214 4.83 -7.35 7.04
N SER A 215 4.84 -6.37 6.13
CA SER A 215 4.34 -6.54 4.76
C SER A 215 2.89 -7.04 4.73
N GLU A 216 2.02 -6.40 5.51
CA GLU A 216 0.57 -6.68 5.51
C GLU A 216 -0.10 -6.13 4.25
N ILE A 217 0.37 -4.98 3.74
CA ILE A 217 -0.09 -4.34 2.52
C ILE A 217 0.98 -4.43 1.43
N PHE A 218 2.21 -4.01 1.75
CA PHE A 218 3.29 -3.76 0.82
C PHE A 218 4.43 -4.76 0.97
N MET A 219 4.76 -5.48 -0.10
CA MET A 219 5.92 -6.38 -0.16
C MET A 219 6.99 -5.83 -1.11
N ASN A 220 8.06 -5.29 -0.53
CA ASN A 220 9.27 -4.94 -1.27
C ASN A 220 10.18 -6.17 -1.38
N LEU A 221 10.52 -6.58 -2.61
CA LEU A 221 11.21 -7.85 -2.85
C LEU A 221 12.71 -7.81 -2.57
N ASN A 222 13.37 -6.66 -2.68
CA ASN A 222 14.82 -6.57 -2.51
C ASN A 222 15.25 -6.94 -1.08
N GLY A 223 15.98 -8.05 -0.95
CA GLY A 223 16.41 -8.60 0.33
C GLY A 223 15.34 -9.39 1.07
N ALA A 224 14.21 -9.71 0.40
CA ALA A 224 13.10 -10.47 0.95
C ALA A 224 12.61 -11.59 0.00
N GLU A 225 13.39 -11.92 -1.04
CA GLU A 225 13.01 -12.92 -2.06
C GLU A 225 12.84 -14.33 -1.49
N ASN A 226 13.56 -14.66 -0.42
CA ASN A 226 13.46 -15.96 0.25
C ASN A 226 12.29 -16.02 1.25
N GLU A 227 11.57 -14.92 1.44
CA GLU A 227 10.44 -14.84 2.37
C GLU A 227 9.09 -15.09 1.69
N ILE A 228 9.08 -15.24 0.36
CA ILE A 228 7.85 -15.38 -0.40
C ILE A 228 7.59 -16.83 -0.81
N GLU A 229 6.32 -17.23 -0.73
CA GLU A 229 5.83 -18.49 -1.26
C GLU A 229 4.58 -18.25 -2.11
N ILE A 230 4.54 -18.84 -3.31
CA ILE A 230 3.34 -18.86 -4.14
C ILE A 230 2.52 -20.09 -3.75
N ALA A 231 1.44 -19.89 -3.00
CA ALA A 231 0.55 -20.96 -2.58
C ALA A 231 -0.65 -21.07 -3.52
N LYS A 232 -0.98 -22.30 -3.93
CA LYS A 232 -2.19 -22.59 -4.69
C LYS A 232 -3.42 -22.49 -3.79
N LEU A 233 -4.45 -21.79 -4.24
CA LEU A 233 -5.77 -21.81 -3.64
C LEU A 233 -6.51 -23.04 -4.19
N GLU A 234 -6.94 -23.92 -3.28
CA GLU A 234 -7.80 -25.04 -3.65
C GLU A 234 -9.18 -24.50 -4.05
N SER A 235 -9.39 -24.32 -5.35
CA SER A 235 -10.71 -24.08 -5.91
C SER A 235 -11.05 -25.17 -6.93
N LYS A 236 -12.28 -25.68 -6.83
CA LYS A 236 -12.79 -26.74 -7.71
C LYS A 236 -12.85 -26.29 -9.18
N GLU A 237 -12.94 -24.99 -9.43
CA GLU A 237 -13.28 -24.43 -10.74
C GLU A 237 -12.12 -23.71 -11.44
N THR A 238 -11.24 -23.03 -10.70
CA THR A 238 -10.09 -22.30 -11.28
C THR A 238 -8.86 -22.42 -10.40
N GLU A 239 -7.69 -22.64 -11.00
CA GLU A 239 -6.44 -22.51 -10.26
C GLU A 239 -6.20 -21.03 -10.00
N ARG A 240 -6.18 -20.66 -8.72
CA ARG A 240 -5.79 -19.32 -8.27
C ARG A 240 -4.57 -19.48 -7.39
N TYR A 241 -3.72 -18.48 -7.41
CA TYR A 241 -2.52 -18.43 -6.60
C TYR A 241 -2.58 -17.22 -5.67
N ARG A 242 -1.88 -17.31 -4.55
CA ARG A 242 -1.66 -16.20 -3.63
C ARG A 242 -0.20 -16.15 -3.23
N LEU A 243 0.30 -14.95 -2.95
CA LEU A 243 1.60 -14.76 -2.36
C LEU A 243 1.47 -14.77 -0.83
N LYS A 244 2.36 -15.50 -0.16
CA LYS A 244 2.49 -15.46 1.30
C LYS A 244 3.88 -14.99 1.68
N ASN A 245 3.98 -14.13 2.69
CA ASN A 245 5.23 -13.93 3.40
C ASN A 245 5.33 -15.02 4.49
N VAL A 246 6.30 -15.93 4.36
CA VAL A 246 6.46 -17.06 5.28
C VAL A 246 7.10 -16.68 6.61
N ILE A 247 7.75 -15.51 6.69
CA ILE A 247 8.40 -15.01 7.91
C ILE A 247 7.40 -14.29 8.80
N THR A 248 6.58 -13.40 8.22
CA THR A 248 5.58 -12.60 8.97
C THR A 248 4.20 -13.23 8.96
N HIS A 249 4.02 -14.32 8.20
CA HIS A 249 2.75 -15.03 8.01
C HIS A 249 1.62 -14.15 7.45
N THR A 250 1.97 -13.14 6.65
CA THR A 250 1.02 -12.23 5.98
C THR A 250 0.75 -12.63 4.52
N GLU A 251 -0.30 -12.07 3.94
CA GLU A 251 -0.63 -12.16 2.50
C GLU A 251 -0.57 -10.75 1.90
N PRO A 252 0.60 -10.29 1.43
CA PRO A 252 0.77 -8.94 0.92
C PRO A 252 -0.15 -8.67 -0.27
N MET A 253 -0.65 -7.43 -0.37
CA MET A 253 -1.65 -7.04 -1.37
C MET A 253 -1.06 -6.30 -2.56
N ILE A 254 0.15 -5.74 -2.42
CA ILE A 254 0.88 -5.07 -3.47
C ILE A 254 2.35 -5.50 -3.40
N ILE A 255 2.89 -5.97 -4.52
CA ILE A 255 4.30 -6.34 -4.65
C ILE A 255 5.04 -5.23 -5.37
N HIS A 256 6.22 -4.89 -4.86
CA HIS A 256 7.19 -4.02 -5.52
C HIS A 256 8.52 -4.75 -5.72
N GLY A 257 8.86 -4.99 -6.98
CA GLY A 257 10.14 -5.60 -7.38
C GLY A 257 11.27 -4.60 -7.42
N ASN A 258 11.48 -3.87 -6.31
CA ASN A 258 12.46 -2.81 -6.21
C ASN A 258 13.90 -3.30 -6.47
N GLY A 259 14.74 -2.40 -6.99
CA GLY A 259 16.15 -2.67 -7.22
C GLY A 259 16.41 -3.88 -8.13
N PRO A 260 17.31 -4.81 -7.76
CA PRO A 260 17.72 -5.93 -8.62
C PRO A 260 16.62 -7.00 -8.79
N SER A 261 15.60 -7.03 -7.91
CA SER A 261 14.58 -8.07 -7.86
C SER A 261 13.56 -8.00 -9.01
N LYS A 262 13.57 -6.90 -9.78
CA LYS A 262 12.72 -6.67 -10.95
C LYS A 262 12.80 -7.80 -11.99
N ARG A 263 14.01 -8.27 -12.32
CA ARG A 263 14.23 -9.19 -13.44
C ARG A 263 14.07 -10.66 -13.06
N THR A 264 14.42 -11.03 -11.83
CA THR A 264 14.44 -12.42 -11.37
C THR A 264 13.12 -12.80 -10.73
N THR A 265 12.72 -12.06 -9.69
CA THR A 265 11.65 -12.49 -8.79
C THR A 265 10.30 -11.95 -9.22
N LEU A 266 10.21 -10.65 -9.53
CA LEU A 266 8.92 -10.04 -9.92
C LEU A 266 8.38 -10.64 -11.22
N ASN A 267 9.24 -10.80 -12.24
CA ASN A 267 8.85 -11.42 -13.50
C ASN A 267 8.37 -12.87 -13.32
N TYR A 268 9.04 -13.63 -12.45
CA TYR A 268 8.62 -14.99 -12.12
C TYR A 268 7.24 -14.99 -11.46
N ILE A 269 7.02 -14.14 -10.45
CA ILE A 269 5.72 -14.02 -9.78
C ILE A 269 4.61 -13.59 -10.74
N GLY A 270 4.90 -12.60 -11.60
CA GLY A 270 3.96 -12.05 -12.57
C GLY A 270 3.48 -13.05 -13.63
N ASN A 271 4.18 -14.18 -13.80
CA ASN A 271 3.70 -15.27 -14.67
C ASN A 271 2.53 -16.06 -14.05
N TYR A 272 2.33 -15.97 -12.73
CA TYR A 272 1.27 -16.68 -12.02
C TYR A 272 0.22 -15.72 -11.47
N LEU A 273 0.67 -14.66 -10.77
CA LEU A 273 -0.19 -13.74 -10.05
C LEU A 273 -0.55 -12.48 -10.85
N PRO A 274 -1.73 -11.88 -10.60
CA PRO A 274 -2.81 -12.42 -9.78
C PRO A 274 -3.58 -13.58 -10.45
N ASN A 275 -3.68 -13.59 -11.78
CA ASN A 275 -4.38 -14.62 -12.56
C ASN A 275 -3.78 -14.79 -13.97
N ALA A 276 -2.45 -14.71 -14.10
CA ALA A 276 -1.77 -14.80 -15.40
C ALA A 276 -1.75 -16.23 -15.97
N TRP A 277 -1.73 -17.25 -15.12
CA TRP A 277 -1.67 -18.66 -15.52
C TRP A 277 -2.72 -19.52 -14.79
N ASN A 278 -3.34 -20.46 -15.52
CA ASN A 278 -4.29 -21.45 -15.02
C ASN A 278 -4.23 -22.69 -15.92
N SER A 279 -4.15 -23.91 -15.40
CA SER A 279 -4.14 -25.12 -16.26
C SER A 279 -5.48 -25.46 -16.91
N LYS A 280 -6.59 -24.87 -16.43
CA LYS A 280 -7.96 -25.14 -16.91
C LYS A 280 -8.52 -24.10 -17.88
N LYS A 281 -7.88 -22.93 -17.97
CA LYS A 281 -8.15 -21.90 -18.98
C LYS A 281 -6.82 -21.63 -19.63
N ASP A 282 -6.70 -21.78 -20.95
CA ASP A 282 -5.47 -21.44 -21.67
C ASP A 282 -4.89 -20.14 -21.10
N ALA A 283 -3.60 -20.18 -20.72
CA ALA A 283 -2.91 -19.04 -20.14
C ALA A 283 -3.28 -17.80 -20.96
N TYR A 284 -3.56 -16.67 -20.30
CA TYR A 284 -3.67 -15.41 -21.02
C TYR A 284 -2.31 -15.19 -21.66
N THR A 285 -2.19 -15.63 -22.91
CA THR A 285 -1.11 -15.25 -23.78
C THR A 285 -1.34 -13.76 -23.90
N VAL A 286 -0.56 -13.00 -23.14
CA VAL A 286 -0.16 -11.68 -23.60
C VAL A 286 0.38 -11.98 -24.98
N ASN A 287 -0.44 -11.71 -26.00
CA ASN A 287 0.06 -11.52 -27.35
C ASN A 287 0.97 -10.30 -27.23
N LEU A 288 2.20 -10.53 -26.78
CA LEU A 288 3.34 -9.76 -27.21
C LEU A 288 3.27 -9.90 -28.71
N VAL A 289 2.68 -8.89 -29.34
CA VAL A 289 2.61 -8.78 -30.78
C VAL A 289 4.03 -9.01 -31.25
N ASN A 290 4.23 -10.10 -31.98
CA ASN A 290 5.41 -10.31 -32.79
C ASN A 290 5.60 -9.03 -33.61
N SER A 291 6.48 -8.14 -33.15
CA SER A 291 7.02 -7.09 -33.98
C SER A 291 7.95 -7.77 -34.97
N ASN A 292 7.33 -8.22 -36.06
CA ASN A 292 7.88 -8.55 -37.36
C ASN A 292 9.41 -8.66 -37.43
N CYS A 293 9.89 -9.87 -37.19
CA CYS A 293 11.01 -10.39 -37.97
C CYS A 293 10.43 -10.73 -39.36
N GLN A 294 10.53 -9.81 -40.33
CA GLN A 294 10.49 -10.08 -41.78
C GLN A 294 10.73 -8.80 -42.61
N GLN A 295 12.01 -8.49 -42.84
CA GLN A 295 12.72 -8.21 -44.11
C GLN A 295 13.94 -7.31 -43.85
#